data_AF-A0A7H8KFS5-F1
#
_entry.id   AF-A0A7H8KFS5-F1
#
_cell.length_a   1.000
_cell.length_b   1.000
_cell.length_c   1.000
_cell.angle_alpha   90.00
_cell.angle_beta   90.00
_cell.angle_gamma   90.00
#
_symmetry.space_group_name_H-M   'P 1'
#
loop_
_entity.id
_entity.type
_entity.pdbx_description
1 polymer ?
#
loop_
_entity_poly.entity_id
_entity_poly.type
_entity_poly.pdbx_seq_one_letter_code
_entity_poly.pdbx_strand_id
1 'polypeptide(L)'
;MTEPIPPAIANLTHALAQAGDDEAAQFNALTEALKAVPDLQRNLAAQRATVVQNAKQGRTWEAVGELFGIHYARASQIARGVSGGTKQRTTG
;
A
#
# COMPACT_ATOMS: atom_id res chain seq x y z
N MET A 1 -18.04 -2.26 -3.86
CA MET A 1 -17.36 -3.15 -4.81
C MET A 1 -15.90 -3.21 -4.38
N THR A 2 -15.49 -4.33 -3.81
CA THR A 2 -14.10 -4.54 -3.34
C THR A 2 -13.28 -4.87 -4.58
N GLU A 3 -12.38 -3.98 -5.00
CA GLU A 3 -11.39 -4.35 -6.02
C GLU A 3 -10.56 -5.52 -5.47
N PRO A 4 -10.39 -6.61 -6.23
CA PRO A 4 -9.61 -7.74 -5.78
C PRO A 4 -8.17 -7.30 -5.52
N ILE A 5 -7.53 -7.89 -4.49
CA ILE A 5 -6.09 -7.79 -4.31
C ILE A 5 -5.45 -8.10 -5.67
N PRO A 6 -4.55 -7.25 -6.19
CA PRO A 6 -3.91 -7.53 -7.46
C PRO A 6 -3.34 -8.96 -7.41
N PRO A 7 -3.69 -9.82 -8.38
CA PRO A 7 -3.32 -11.24 -8.37
C PRO A 7 -1.80 -11.47 -8.26
N ALA A 8 -1.01 -10.43 -8.51
CA ALA A 8 0.44 -10.38 -8.37
C ALA A 8 0.96 -10.89 -7.01
N ILE A 9 0.31 -10.62 -5.88
CA ILE A 9 0.83 -10.99 -4.53
C ILE A 9 0.53 -12.44 -4.15
N ALA A 10 -0.71 -12.91 -4.38
CA ALA A 10 -1.10 -14.28 -4.05
C ALA A 10 -0.43 -15.30 -4.98
N ASN A 11 -0.18 -14.92 -6.24
CA ASN A 11 0.54 -15.75 -7.20
C ASN A 11 2.05 -15.73 -7.00
N LEU A 12 2.58 -14.85 -6.16
CA LEU A 12 4.02 -14.63 -6.00
C LEU A 12 4.67 -15.75 -5.21
N THR A 13 4.10 -16.08 -4.05
CA THR A 13 4.58 -17.17 -3.20
C THR A 13 4.36 -18.52 -3.89
N HIS A 14 3.28 -18.64 -4.67
CA HIS A 14 2.99 -19.84 -5.46
C HIS A 14 3.92 -19.96 -6.67
N ALA A 15 4.24 -18.87 -7.38
CA ALA A 15 5.18 -18.88 -8.51
C ALA A 15 6.61 -19.23 -8.06
N LEU A 16 7.03 -18.75 -6.88
CA LEU A 16 8.32 -19.15 -6.29
C LEU A 16 8.34 -20.62 -5.92
N ALA A 17 7.24 -21.16 -5.38
CA ALA A 17 7.13 -22.59 -5.06
C ALA A 17 7.09 -23.48 -6.31
N GLN A 18 6.59 -22.98 -7.46
CA GLN A 18 6.49 -23.72 -8.72
C GLN A 18 7.74 -23.60 -9.61
N ALA A 19 8.67 -22.68 -9.32
CA ALA A 19 9.93 -22.54 -10.06
C ALA A 19 10.89 -23.74 -9.86
N GLY A 20 10.63 -24.61 -8.89
CA GLY A 20 11.48 -25.78 -8.60
C GLY A 20 12.89 -25.33 -8.20
N ASP A 21 13.91 -26.14 -8.53
CA ASP A 21 15.32 -25.84 -8.22
C ASP A 21 16.03 -24.97 -9.29
N ASP A 22 15.30 -24.44 -10.29
CA ASP A 22 15.90 -23.55 -11.30
C ASP A 22 16.09 -22.14 -10.73
N GLU A 23 17.34 -21.83 -10.36
CA GLU A 23 17.74 -20.57 -9.74
C GLU A 23 17.46 -19.36 -10.65
N ALA A 24 17.54 -19.52 -11.98
CA ALA A 24 17.26 -18.45 -12.93
C ALA A 24 15.75 -18.16 -13.01
N ALA A 25 14.92 -19.21 -13.00
CA ALA A 25 13.47 -19.06 -12.94
C ALA A 25 13.01 -18.39 -11.64
N GLN A 26 13.58 -18.80 -10.50
CA GLN A 26 13.32 -18.17 -9.20
C GLN A 26 13.72 -16.68 -9.18
N PHE A 27 14.90 -16.35 -9.68
CA PHE A 27 15.39 -14.97 -9.73
C PHE A 27 14.46 -14.05 -10.54
N ASN A 28 14.00 -14.51 -11.70
CA ASN A 28 13.11 -13.74 -12.56
C ASN A 28 11.73 -13.53 -11.90
N ALA A 29 11.18 -14.57 -11.27
CA ALA A 29 9.93 -14.47 -10.52
C ALA A 29 10.02 -13.48 -9.34
N LEU A 30 11.11 -13.52 -8.57
CA LEU A 30 11.38 -12.54 -7.51
C LEU A 30 11.55 -11.12 -8.05
N THR A 31 12.18 -10.96 -9.20
CA THR A 31 12.41 -9.65 -9.81
C THR A 31 11.10 -9.00 -10.25
N GLU A 32 10.24 -9.73 -10.95
CA GLU A 32 8.93 -9.25 -11.38
C GLU A 32 8.03 -8.91 -10.19
N ALA A 33 8.09 -9.73 -9.16
CA ALA A 33 7.44 -9.49 -7.89
C ALA A 33 7.84 -8.17 -7.24
N LEU A 34 9.16 -7.94 -7.09
CA LEU A 34 9.70 -6.71 -6.51
C LEU A 34 9.30 -5.48 -7.33
N LYS A 35 9.21 -5.60 -8.67
CA LYS A 35 8.72 -4.52 -9.54
C LYS A 35 7.24 -4.20 -9.32
N ALA A 36 6.41 -5.15 -8.92
CA ALA A 36 4.99 -4.94 -8.63
C ALA A 36 4.73 -4.31 -7.25
N VAL A 37 5.70 -4.35 -6.33
CA VAL A 37 5.55 -3.82 -4.96
C VAL A 37 5.18 -2.32 -4.92
N PRO A 38 5.82 -1.42 -5.67
CA PRO A 38 5.46 0.00 -5.66
C PRO A 38 4.00 0.25 -6.05
N ASP A 39 3.49 -0.47 -7.05
CA ASP A 39 2.12 -0.32 -7.54
C ASP A 39 1.11 -0.81 -6.49
N LEU A 40 1.41 -1.95 -5.87
CA LEU A 40 0.63 -2.43 -4.73
C LEU A 40 0.65 -1.44 -3.56
N GLN A 41 1.82 -0.90 -3.21
CA GLN A 41 1.94 0.09 -2.14
C GLN A 41 1.06 1.31 -2.41
N ARG A 42 1.01 1.79 -3.67
CA ARG A 42 0.11 2.89 -4.08
C ARG A 42 -1.36 2.50 -3.91
N ASN A 43 -1.76 1.32 -4.37
CA ASN A 43 -3.14 0.83 -4.24
C ASN A 43 -3.58 0.67 -2.78
N LEU A 44 -2.73 0.06 -1.94
CA LEU A 44 -3.00 -0.08 -0.50
C LEU A 44 -3.04 1.27 0.21
N ALA A 45 -2.19 2.23 -0.19
CA ALA A 45 -2.24 3.57 0.35
C ALA A 45 -3.56 4.29 0.01
N ALA A 46 -4.06 4.12 -1.22
CA ALA A 46 -5.35 4.66 -1.64
C ALA A 46 -6.51 4.03 -0.85
N GLN A 47 -6.53 2.70 -0.73
CA GLN A 47 -7.54 1.99 0.07
C GLN A 47 -7.50 2.43 1.54
N ARG A 48 -6.31 2.58 2.13
CA ARG A 48 -6.16 3.10 3.49
C ARG A 48 -6.72 4.53 3.61
N ALA A 49 -6.51 5.38 2.61
CA ALA A 49 -7.10 6.72 2.58
C ALA A 49 -8.64 6.66 2.58
N THR A 50 -9.23 5.77 1.78
CA THR A 50 -10.69 5.54 1.74
C THR A 50 -11.23 5.10 3.10
N VAL A 51 -10.56 4.16 3.78
CA VAL A 51 -10.97 3.71 5.12
C VAL A 51 -10.99 4.87 6.11
N VAL A 52 -9.95 5.71 6.10
CA VAL A 52 -9.87 6.87 6.99
C VAL A 52 -10.91 7.93 6.63
N GLN A 53 -11.19 8.16 5.35
CA GLN A 53 -12.25 9.08 4.91
C GLN A 53 -13.64 8.61 5.33
N ASN A 54 -13.91 7.30 5.23
CA ASN A 54 -15.17 6.73 5.70
C ASN A 54 -15.33 6.89 7.21
N ALA A 55 -14.26 6.64 7.98
CA ALA A 55 -14.27 6.86 9.42
C ALA A 55 -14.46 8.33 9.82
N LYS A 56 -14.06 9.27 8.95
CA LYS A 56 -14.21 10.71 9.18
C LYS A 56 -15.66 11.20 9.09
N GLN A 57 -16.55 10.46 8.41
CA GLN A 57 -17.94 10.86 8.26
C GLN A 57 -18.61 10.97 9.65
N GLY A 58 -19.01 12.19 10.03
CA GLY A 58 -19.62 12.47 11.33
C GLY A 58 -18.68 12.48 12.55
N ARG A 59 -17.35 12.36 12.36
CA ARG A 59 -16.36 12.36 13.46
C ARG A 59 -15.35 13.50 13.32
N THR A 60 -14.70 13.92 14.40
CA THR A 60 -13.54 14.83 14.33
C THR A 60 -12.27 14.05 13.94
N TRP A 61 -11.22 14.75 13.51
CA TRP A 61 -9.94 14.09 13.23
C TRP A 61 -9.30 13.49 14.50
N GLU A 62 -9.59 14.05 15.67
CA GLU A 62 -9.16 13.51 16.96
C GLU A 62 -9.82 12.14 17.22
N ALA A 63 -11.15 12.05 17.10
CA ALA A 63 -11.87 10.80 17.26
C ALA A 63 -11.46 9.74 16.22
N VAL A 64 -11.12 10.17 15.00
CA VAL A 64 -10.57 9.26 13.97
C VAL A 64 -9.15 8.82 14.33
N GLY A 65 -8.32 9.71 14.85
CA GLY A 65 -6.97 9.38 15.32
C GLY A 65 -7.02 8.37 16.46
N GLU A 66 -7.85 8.63 17.46
CA GLU A 66 -8.10 7.74 18.59
C GLU A 66 -8.60 6.36 18.12
N LEU A 67 -9.58 6.33 17.21
CA LEU A 67 -10.12 5.09 16.63
C LEU A 67 -9.03 4.19 16.03
N PHE A 68 -8.05 4.79 15.36
CA PHE A 68 -6.97 4.05 14.68
C PHE A 68 -5.67 3.98 15.49
N GLY A 69 -5.64 4.51 16.72
CA GLY A 69 -4.42 4.56 17.54
C GLY A 69 -3.30 5.41 16.93
N ILE A 70 -3.65 6.46 16.17
CA ILE A 70 -2.69 7.37 15.52
C ILE A 70 -2.98 8.82 15.88
N HIS A 71 -1.97 9.68 15.78
CA HIS A 71 -2.17 11.11 15.96
C HIS A 71 -3.16 11.68 14.90
N TYR A 72 -4.03 12.62 15.30
CA TYR A 72 -5.06 13.20 14.41
C TYR A 72 -4.47 13.79 13.12
N ALA A 73 -3.30 14.42 13.21
CA ALA A 73 -2.61 14.98 12.05
C ALA A 73 -2.23 13.88 11.03
N ARG A 74 -1.85 12.70 11.52
CA ARG A 74 -1.52 11.54 10.69
C ARG A 74 -2.76 10.97 10.01
N ALA A 75 -3.88 10.88 10.73
CA ALA A 75 -5.17 10.50 10.15
C ALA A 75 -5.56 11.44 8.99
N SER A 76 -5.43 12.75 9.21
CA SER A 76 -5.73 13.75 8.18
C SER A 76 -4.79 13.69 6.97
N GLN A 77 -3.50 13.40 7.16
CA GLN A 77 -2.56 13.20 6.06
C GLN A 77 -2.91 11.95 5.24
N ILE A 78 -3.20 10.84 5.91
CA ILE A 78 -3.59 9.59 5.26
C ILE A 78 -4.86 9.79 4.44
N ALA A 79 -5.88 10.46 5.00
CA ALA A 79 -7.12 10.75 4.29
C ALA A 79 -6.90 11.55 3.00
N ARG A 80 -5.91 12.45 2.99
CA ARG A 80 -5.51 13.26 1.83
C ARG A 80 -4.60 12.52 0.84
N GLY A 81 -4.26 11.25 1.10
CA GLY A 81 -3.32 10.49 0.28
C GLY A 81 -1.87 10.96 0.40
N VAL A 82 -1.55 11.80 1.39
CA VAL A 82 -0.19 12.30 1.60
C VAL A 82 0.61 11.23 2.35
N SER A 83 1.31 10.39 1.61
CA SER A 83 2.41 9.59 2.16
C SER A 83 3.63 10.50 2.36
N GLY A 84 4.33 10.36 3.48
CA GLY A 84 5.47 11.23 3.85
C GLY A 84 6.72 11.03 3.01
N GLY A 85 6.57 10.69 1.72
CA GLY A 85 7.60 10.14 0.86
C GLY A 85 7.82 10.91 -0.43
N THR A 86 7.71 12.23 -0.42
CA THR A 86 8.27 13.05 -1.51
C THR A 86 8.94 14.28 -0.92
N LYS A 87 10.21 14.14 -0.49
CA LYS A 87 11.14 15.26 -0.65
C LYS A 87 11.26 15.48 -2.15
N GLN A 88 10.49 16.40 -2.72
CA GLN A 88 10.83 16.97 -4.01
C GLN A 88 12.27 17.49 -3.86
N ARG A 89 13.23 16.82 -4.51
CA ARG A 89 14.49 17.49 -4.82
C ARG A 89 14.11 18.58 -5.81
N THR A 90 13.89 19.78 -5.29
CA THR A 90 13.97 21.00 -6.07
C THR A 90 15.43 21.13 -6.50
N THR A 91 15.75 20.59 -7.67
CA THR A 91 17.00 20.92 -8.36
C THR A 91 16.82 22.33 -8.89
N GLY A 92 17.47 23.29 -8.23
CA GLY A 92 17.77 24.60 -8.80
C GLY A 92 19.02 24.54 -9.66
#